data_AF-A0AA46WA57-F1
#
_entry.id   AF-A0AA46WA57-F1
#
_cell.length_a   1.000
_cell.length_b   1.000
_cell.length_c   1.000
_cell.angle_alpha   90.00
_cell.angle_beta   90.00
_cell.angle_gamma   90.00
#
_symmetry.space_group_name_H-M   'P 1'
#
loop_
_entity.id
_entity.type
_entity.pdbx_description
1 polymer ?
#
loop_
_entity_poly.entity_id
_entity_poly.type
_entity_poly.pdbx_seq_one_letter_code
_entity_poly.pdbx_strand_id
1 'polypeptide(L)'
;MESTDEGIIVVLRFGNITSIADSNLALVGKEIVKFQSAELIDKNKYKLSNLIRGQEGTKEYQHTAGEKFVLLDDSIISFEVQRGKKFYLKAVTYGDSLENTEVKVINSFSN
;
A
#
# COMPACT_ATOMS: atom_id res chain seq x y z
N MET A 1 31.40 4.48 -7.73
CA MET A 1 30.03 5.00 -7.93
C MET A 1 29.38 4.05 -8.91
N GLU A 2 28.50 3.17 -8.43
CA GLU A 2 27.70 2.34 -9.32
C GLU A 2 26.34 2.11 -8.68
N SER A 3 25.32 2.50 -9.44
CA SER A 3 23.92 2.60 -9.05
C SER A 3 23.35 1.19 -8.87
N THR A 4 22.92 0.86 -7.65
CA THR A 4 22.21 -0.39 -7.35
C THR A 4 20.81 -0.34 -7.96
N ASP A 5 20.61 -1.03 -9.08
CA ASP A 5 19.30 -1.22 -9.71
C ASP A 5 18.47 -2.30 -8.97
N GLU A 6 18.40 -2.21 -7.63
CA GLU A 6 17.60 -3.13 -6.82
C GLU A 6 16.13 -2.72 -6.87
N GLY A 7 15.46 -3.16 -7.93
CA GLY A 7 14.01 -3.07 -8.04
C GLY A 7 13.29 -4.09 -7.14
N ILE A 8 12.03 -3.82 -6.82
CA ILE A 8 11.18 -4.75 -6.07
C ILE A 8 10.30 -5.53 -7.05
N ILE A 9 10.26 -6.84 -6.90
CA ILE A 9 9.35 -7.70 -7.68
C ILE A 9 8.06 -7.91 -6.88
N VAL A 10 6.93 -7.61 -7.49
CA VAL A 10 5.59 -7.79 -6.90
C VAL A 10 4.73 -8.71 -7.76
N VAL A 11 3.91 -9.52 -7.12
CA VAL A 11 2.93 -10.39 -7.80
C VAL A 11 1.53 -9.97 -7.39
N LEU A 12 0.72 -9.55 -8.34
CA LEU A 12 -0.65 -9.13 -8.12
C LEU A 12 -1.59 -10.33 -8.22
N ARG A 13 -2.32 -10.61 -7.15
CA ARG A 13 -3.41 -11.60 -7.18
C ARG A 13 -4.69 -11.01 -7.76
N PHE A 14 -4.84 -9.70 -7.66
CA PHE A 14 -6.00 -8.93 -8.10
C PHE A 14 -5.53 -7.63 -8.74
N GLY A 15 -6.25 -7.17 -9.75
CA GLY A 15 -5.94 -5.92 -10.45
C GLY A 15 -4.70 -6.00 -11.33
N ASN A 16 -4.34 -4.86 -11.89
CA ASN A 16 -3.17 -4.62 -12.73
C ASN A 16 -2.65 -3.19 -12.47
N ILE A 17 -1.37 -2.94 -12.78
CA ILE A 17 -0.83 -1.58 -12.79
C ILE A 17 -0.99 -1.06 -14.21
N THR A 18 -2.03 -0.24 -14.44
CA THR A 18 -2.40 0.29 -15.77
C THR A 18 -2.07 1.76 -15.96
N SER A 19 -1.99 2.51 -14.87
CA SER A 19 -1.60 3.91 -14.88
C SER A 19 -0.41 4.10 -13.97
N ILE A 20 0.69 4.57 -14.55
CA ILE A 20 1.90 4.96 -13.84
C ILE A 20 1.91 6.48 -13.93
N ALA A 21 1.64 7.16 -12.81
CA ALA A 21 1.83 8.60 -12.70
C ALA A 21 3.30 8.92 -12.37
N ASP A 22 3.69 10.19 -12.40
CA ASP A 22 5.05 10.63 -12.06
C ASP A 22 5.45 10.32 -10.60
N SER A 23 4.49 9.94 -9.75
CA SER A 23 4.72 9.68 -8.33
C SER A 23 3.80 8.59 -7.77
N ASN A 24 4.02 7.34 -8.16
CA ASN A 24 3.27 6.22 -7.59
C ASN A 24 3.82 5.86 -6.21
N LEU A 25 2.92 5.74 -5.23
CA LEU A 25 3.23 5.24 -3.91
C LEU A 25 2.65 3.84 -3.75
N ALA A 26 3.37 2.95 -3.07
CA ALA A 26 2.86 1.63 -2.71
C ALA A 26 3.31 1.23 -1.31
N LEU A 27 2.46 0.52 -0.59
CA LEU A 27 2.85 -0.22 0.61
C LEU A 27 3.36 -1.60 0.22
N VAL A 28 4.63 -1.89 0.54
CA VAL A 28 5.27 -3.19 0.39
C VAL A 28 5.60 -3.75 1.78
N GLY A 29 4.79 -4.71 2.22
CA GLY A 29 4.78 -5.25 3.58
C GLY A 29 4.55 -4.16 4.64
N LYS A 30 5.61 -3.56 5.18
CA LYS A 30 5.57 -2.49 6.21
C LYS A 30 6.17 -1.15 5.77
N GLU A 31 6.62 -1.03 4.53
CA GLU A 31 7.29 0.16 4.01
C GLU A 31 6.47 0.78 2.90
N ILE A 32 6.36 2.10 2.94
CA ILE A 32 5.81 2.86 1.84
C ILE A 32 6.97 3.26 0.93
N VAL A 33 6.89 2.83 -0.32
CA VAL A 33 7.91 3.05 -1.36
C VAL A 33 7.27 3.84 -2.48
N LYS A 34 7.95 4.91 -2.90
CA LYS A 34 7.64 5.60 -4.15
C LYS A 34 8.41 4.94 -5.29
N PHE A 35 7.79 4.73 -6.44
CA PHE A 35 8.42 4.11 -7.60
C PHE A 35 8.04 4.85 -8.89
N GLN A 36 9.01 4.96 -9.80
CA GLN A 36 8.80 5.66 -11.07
C GLN A 36 8.28 4.72 -12.17
N SER A 37 8.63 3.44 -12.12
CA SER A 37 8.34 2.51 -13.21
C SER A 37 7.87 1.15 -12.67
N ALA A 38 6.90 0.56 -13.37
CA ALA A 38 6.40 -0.79 -13.12
C ALA A 38 6.33 -1.56 -14.43
N GLU A 39 7.28 -2.48 -14.64
CA GLU A 39 7.38 -3.29 -15.85
C GLU A 39 6.74 -4.65 -15.63
N LEU A 40 5.85 -5.08 -16.52
CA LEU A 40 5.28 -6.43 -16.48
C LEU A 40 6.31 -7.44 -17.00
N ILE A 41 6.84 -8.27 -16.10
CA ILE A 41 7.91 -9.24 -16.40
C ILE A 41 7.42 -10.69 -16.51
N ASP A 42 6.21 -10.97 -16.02
CA ASP A 42 5.50 -12.26 -16.17
C ASP A 42 4.01 -12.04 -15.88
N LYS A 43 3.17 -13.07 -16.04
CA LYS A 43 1.74 -13.01 -15.73
C LYS A 43 1.51 -12.48 -14.30
N ASN A 44 0.91 -11.29 -14.22
CA ASN A 44 0.63 -10.54 -12.99
C ASN A 44 1.87 -10.21 -12.14
N LYS A 45 3.07 -10.28 -12.71
CA LYS A 45 4.33 -10.03 -12.00
C LYS A 45 4.99 -8.78 -12.55
N TYR A 46 5.26 -7.82 -11.67
CA TYR A 46 5.82 -6.53 -12.05
C TYR A 46 7.18 -6.30 -11.37
N LYS A 47 8.15 -5.72 -12.09
CA LYS A 47 9.37 -5.15 -11.53
C LYS A 47 9.14 -3.65 -11.31
N LEU A 48 9.23 -3.21 -10.06
CA LEU A 48 9.21 -1.80 -9.68
C LEU A 48 10.63 -1.26 -9.65
N SER A 49 10.89 -0.14 -10.32
CA SER A 49 12.23 0.45 -10.45
C SER A 49 12.23 1.94 -10.11
N ASN A 50 13.44 2.49 -9.91
CA ASN A 50 13.67 3.87 -9.48
C ASN A 50 12.92 4.18 -8.18
N LEU A 51 13.26 3.41 -7.14
CA LEU A 51 12.58 3.43 -5.86
C LEU A 51 13.10 4.56 -4.97
N ILE A 52 12.18 5.26 -4.30
CA ILE A 52 12.48 6.10 -3.15
C ILE A 52 11.83 5.43 -1.93
N ARG A 53 12.68 4.98 -1.02
CA ARG A 53 12.34 4.11 0.12
C ARG A 53 11.96 4.89 1.37
N GLY A 54 11.32 4.23 2.34
CA GLY A 54 10.99 4.80 3.65
C GLY A 54 10.14 6.08 3.60
N GLN A 55 9.14 6.13 2.72
CA GLN A 55 8.25 7.30 2.61
C GLN A 55 7.19 7.30 3.71
N GLU A 56 6.52 8.45 3.89
CA GLU A 56 5.41 8.63 4.84
C GLU A 56 5.75 8.18 6.28
N GLY A 57 7.01 8.40 6.70
CA GLY A 57 7.50 8.05 8.04
C GLY A 57 7.76 6.55 8.27
N THR A 58 7.66 5.72 7.22
CA THR A 58 8.08 4.31 7.30
C THR A 58 9.60 4.19 7.22
N LYS A 59 10.13 3.06 7.71
CA LYS A 59 11.57 2.76 7.62
C LYS A 59 11.83 1.83 6.46
N GLU A 60 12.96 2.06 5.81
CA GLU A 60 13.55 1.11 4.88
C GLU A 60 13.78 -0.25 5.58
N TYR A 61 13.35 -1.36 4.98
CA TYR A 61 13.67 -2.69 5.50
C TYR A 61 13.84 -3.75 4.42
N GLN A 62 14.50 -4.85 4.74
CA GLN A 62 14.71 -5.93 3.78
C GLN A 62 13.39 -6.68 3.52
N HIS A 63 12.89 -6.56 2.29
CA HIS A 63 11.65 -7.20 1.85
C HIS A 63 11.82 -8.71 1.75
N THR A 64 10.80 -9.44 2.20
CA THR A 64 10.73 -10.90 2.07
C THR A 64 9.70 -11.32 1.03
N ALA A 65 9.95 -12.45 0.36
CA ALA A 65 9.02 -12.97 -0.63
C ALA A 65 7.66 -13.29 -0.01
N GLY A 66 6.58 -12.93 -0.71
CA GLY A 66 5.20 -13.16 -0.26
C GLY A 66 4.60 -12.02 0.57
N GLU A 67 5.33 -10.92 0.73
CA GLU A 67 4.81 -9.69 1.35
C GLU A 67 3.63 -9.10 0.59
N LYS A 68 2.79 -8.37 1.32
CA LYS A 68 1.65 -7.67 0.75
C LYS A 68 2.13 -6.51 -0.11
N PHE A 69 1.51 -6.34 -1.27
CA PHE A 69 1.63 -5.16 -2.10
C PHE A 69 0.27 -4.46 -2.17
N VAL A 70 0.26 -3.15 -1.89
CA VAL A 70 -0.93 -2.30 -2.03
C VAL A 70 -0.50 -1.03 -2.76
N LEU A 71 -1.06 -0.80 -3.95
CA LEU A 71 -0.88 0.46 -4.66
C LEU A 71 -1.66 1.54 -3.90
N LEU A 72 -1.01 2.68 -3.63
CA LEU A 72 -1.61 3.83 -2.99
C LEU A 72 -2.00 4.84 -4.07
N ASP A 73 -3.30 4.98 -4.31
CA ASP A 73 -3.89 5.89 -5.28
C ASP A 73 -4.96 6.78 -4.63
N ASP A 74 -5.63 7.59 -5.43
CA ASP A 74 -6.67 8.53 -4.98
C ASP A 74 -7.92 7.85 -4.39
N SER A 75 -8.01 6.51 -4.46
CA SER A 75 -9.06 5.77 -3.75
C SER A 75 -8.81 5.68 -2.24
N ILE A 76 -7.63 6.07 -1.77
CA ILE A 76 -7.32 6.14 -0.34
C ILE A 76 -7.99 7.36 0.27
N ILE A 77 -8.88 7.08 1.21
CA ILE A 77 -9.56 8.12 1.99
C ILE A 77 -8.68 8.45 3.20
N SER A 78 -8.21 9.71 3.27
CA SER A 78 -7.61 10.27 4.47
C SER A 78 -8.65 11.09 5.25
N PHE A 79 -8.56 11.05 6.57
CA PHE A 79 -9.40 11.86 7.45
C PHE A 79 -8.59 12.27 8.68
N GLU A 80 -8.87 13.46 9.18
CA GLU A 80 -8.17 14.00 10.34
C GLU A 80 -8.63 13.26 11.61
N VAL A 81 -7.67 12.85 12.43
CA VAL A 81 -7.95 12.21 13.72
C VAL A 81 -7.59 13.16 14.85
N GLN A 82 -8.56 13.46 15.72
CA GLN A 82 -8.29 14.21 16.94
C GLN A 82 -7.67 13.29 17.98
N ARG A 83 -6.45 13.63 18.43
CA ARG A 83 -5.78 12.89 19.50
C ARG A 83 -6.66 12.83 20.76
N GLY A 84 -6.75 11.65 21.37
CA GLY A 84 -7.55 11.43 22.58
C GLY A 84 -9.06 11.22 22.33
N LYS A 85 -9.51 11.23 21.08
CA LYS A 85 -10.88 10.87 20.71
C LYS A 85 -10.91 9.49 20.05
N LYS A 86 -11.91 8.68 20.41
CA LYS A 86 -12.18 7.41 19.73
C LYS A 86 -12.91 7.72 18.43
N PHE A 87 -12.45 7.13 17.34
CA PHE A 87 -13.17 7.10 16.08
C PHE A 87 -13.38 5.64 15.67
N TYR A 88 -14.48 5.39 14.95
CA TYR A 88 -14.86 4.05 14.53
C TYR A 88 -14.82 4.01 13.00
N LEU A 89 -14.07 3.06 12.45
CA LEU A 89 -14.06 2.78 11.02
C LEU A 89 -14.87 1.52 10.74
N LYS A 90 -15.70 1.58 9.71
CA LYS A 90 -16.48 0.44 9.24
C LYS A 90 -16.27 0.31 7.74
N ALA A 91 -15.52 -0.70 7.34
CA ALA A 91 -15.43 -1.06 5.93
C ALA A 91 -16.78 -1.66 5.53
N VAL A 92 -17.49 -0.99 4.63
CA VAL A 92 -18.70 -1.51 4.01
C VAL A 92 -18.34 -2.00 2.61
N THR A 93 -18.80 -3.19 2.25
CA THR A 93 -18.66 -3.73 0.90
C THR A 93 -19.51 -2.89 -0.05
N TYR A 94 -19.08 -2.73 -1.31
CA TYR A 94 -19.84 -1.96 -2.31
C TYR A 94 -21.27 -2.52 -2.44
N GLY A 95 -22.28 -1.69 -2.17
CA GLY A 95 -23.70 -2.08 -2.18
C GLY A 95 -24.32 -2.35 -0.80
N ASP A 96 -23.55 -2.26 0.29
CA ASP A 96 -24.04 -2.42 1.66
C ASP A 96 -24.12 -1.08 2.40
N SER A 97 -25.16 -0.88 3.22
CA SER A 97 -25.35 0.36 3.99
C SER A 97 -24.74 0.24 5.39
N LEU A 98 -24.42 1.38 6.03
CA LEU A 98 -23.96 1.41 7.43
C LEU A 98 -24.91 0.70 8.39
N GLU A 99 -26.19 0.56 8.05
CA GLU A 99 -27.21 -0.10 8.88
C GLU A 99 -27.11 -1.63 8.85
N ASN A 100 -26.59 -2.22 7.77
CA ASN A 100 -26.64 -3.67 7.54
C ASN A 100 -25.35 -4.44 7.84
N THR A 101 -24.25 -3.74 8.11
CA THR A 101 -22.94 -4.40 8.34
C THR A 101 -22.64 -4.54 9.85
N GLU A 102 -21.94 -5.58 10.30
CA GLU A 102 -21.49 -5.67 11.70
C GLU A 102 -20.27 -4.77 11.96
N VAL A 103 -20.23 -4.08 13.11
CA VAL A 103 -19.08 -3.24 13.48
C VAL A 103 -17.93 -4.12 13.96
N LYS A 104 -16.82 -4.14 13.21
CA LYS A 104 -15.58 -4.76 13.67
C LYS A 104 -14.80 -3.76 14.52
N VAL A 105 -14.90 -3.90 15.84
CA VAL A 105 -14.11 -3.09 16.78
C VAL A 105 -12.65 -3.56 16.71
N ILE A 106 -11.79 -2.73 16.12
CA ILE A 106 -10.35 -2.95 16.18
C ILE A 106 -9.88 -2.38 17.52
N ASN A 107 -9.80 -3.23 18.54
CA ASN A 107 -9.17 -2.84 19.79
C ASN A 107 -7.69 -2.55 19.52
N SER A 108 -7.29 -1.32 19.80
CA SER A 108 -5.96 -0.78 19.63
C SER A 108 -4.87 -1.65 20.29
N PHE A 109 -3.72 -1.68 19.63
CA PHE A 109 -2.46 -2.32 19.98
C PHE A 109 -2.14 -2.33 21.49
N SER A 110 -1.73 -3.49 21.99
CA SER A 110 -1.23 -3.67 23.35
C SER A 110 0.20 -3.13 23.49
N ASN A 111 0.34 -2.22 24.47
CA ASN A 111 1.50 -1.60 25.12
C ASN A 111 2.59 -0.96 24.26
#